data_AF-Q31B66-F1
#
_entry.id   AF-Q31B66-F1
#
_cell.length_a   1.000
_cell.length_b   1.000
_cell.length_c   1.000
_cell.angle_alpha   90.00
_cell.angle_beta   90.00
_cell.angle_gamma   90.00
#
_symmetry.space_group_name_H-M   'P 1'
#
loop_
_entity.id
_entity.type
_entity.pdbx_description
1 polymer ?
#
loop_
_entity_poly.entity_id
_entity_poly.type
_entity_poly.pdbx_seq_one_letter_code
_entity_poly.pdbx_strand_id
1 'polypeptide(L)'
;MFKRIFTIFILTLLVVFSSPAYSLDISSKSIEKYTKKISNKFTRTYCNTTQFGISYEGALAFAIGETNKEFKNNKLNKFIDYSLLKNSIVDGLENNCQIYDFPIISLEKLEFD
;
A
#
# COMPACT_ATOMS: atom_id res chain seq x y z
N MET A 1 -1.05 -15.19 -56.45
CA MET A 1 0.03 -14.49 -55.71
C MET A 1 -0.50 -13.64 -54.55
N PHE A 2 -1.61 -12.92 -54.70
CA PHE A 2 -2.17 -12.02 -53.68
C PHE A 2 -2.38 -12.63 -52.28
N LYS A 3 -2.87 -13.88 -52.19
CA LYS A 3 -3.08 -14.56 -50.90
C LYS A 3 -1.80 -14.67 -50.07
N ARG A 4 -0.66 -15.02 -50.69
CA ARG A 4 0.63 -15.14 -49.99
C ARG A 4 1.16 -13.80 -49.47
N ILE A 5 0.99 -12.74 -50.27
CA ILE A 5 1.40 -11.38 -49.88
C ILE A 5 0.56 -10.89 -48.70
N PHE A 6 -0.74 -11.15 -48.73
CA PHE A 6 -1.65 -10.78 -47.64
C PHE A 6 -1.33 -11.54 -46.33
N THR A 7 -0.97 -12.82 -46.41
CA THR A 7 -0.56 -13.59 -45.23
C THR A 7 0.72 -13.04 -44.62
N ILE A 8 1.71 -12.67 -45.45
CA ILE A 8 2.97 -12.07 -44.98
C ILE A 8 2.70 -10.73 -44.29
N PHE A 9 1.81 -9.91 -44.88
CA PHE A 9 1.46 -8.59 -44.34
C PHE A 9 0.75 -8.68 -42.97
N ILE A 10 -0.18 -9.61 -42.81
CA ILE A 10 -0.84 -9.91 -41.52
C ILE A 10 0.18 -10.39 -40.48
N LEU A 11 1.11 -11.26 -40.89
CA LEU A 11 2.14 -11.81 -40.00
C LEU A 11 3.09 -10.73 -39.50
N THR A 12 3.53 -9.82 -40.38
CA THR A 12 4.36 -8.68 -40.00
C THR A 12 3.61 -7.69 -39.10
N LEU A 13 2.30 -7.50 -39.30
CA LEU A 13 1.49 -6.66 -38.41
C LEU A 13 1.47 -7.23 -36.98
N LEU A 14 1.24 -8.53 -36.83
CA LEU A 14 1.21 -9.19 -35.52
C LEU A 14 2.53 -9.06 -34.75
N VAL A 15 3.67 -9.09 -35.45
CA VAL A 15 5.01 -8.94 -34.85
C VAL A 15 5.33 -7.49 -34.50
N VAL A 16 4.80 -6.51 -35.24
CA VAL A 16 5.02 -5.08 -34.95
C VAL A 16 4.14 -4.60 -33.79
N PHE A 17 2.94 -5.19 -33.61
CA PHE A 17 2.03 -4.83 -32.52
C PHE A 17 2.23 -5.62 -31.23
N SER A 18 3.11 -6.63 -31.20
CA SER A 18 3.55 -7.26 -29.95
C SER A 18 4.45 -6.30 -29.18
N SER A 19 3.83 -5.33 -28.50
CA SER A 19 4.49 -4.52 -27.49
C SER A 19 4.97 -5.48 -26.39
N PRO A 20 6.24 -5.42 -25.95
CA PRO A 20 6.62 -6.15 -24.76
C PRO A 20 5.73 -5.70 -23.60
N ALA A 21 4.99 -6.64 -23.00
CA ALA A 21 4.33 -6.40 -21.74
C ALA A 21 5.44 -6.26 -20.69
N TYR A 22 5.91 -5.02 -20.48
CA TYR A 22 6.84 -4.74 -19.40
C TYR A 22 6.17 -5.12 -18.09
N SER A 23 6.73 -6.09 -17.37
CA SER A 23 6.36 -6.30 -15.98
C SER A 23 6.58 -4.99 -15.25
N LEU A 24 5.58 -4.57 -14.48
CA LEU A 24 5.82 -3.61 -13.41
C LEU A 24 6.78 -4.33 -12.46
N ASP A 25 8.08 -4.03 -12.55
CA ASP A 25 9.11 -4.48 -11.60
C ASP A 25 8.89 -3.79 -10.25
N ILE A 26 7.76 -4.14 -9.63
CA ILE A 26 7.47 -3.83 -8.25
C ILE A 26 8.31 -4.81 -7.45
N SER A 27 9.57 -4.43 -7.24
CA SER A 27 10.46 -5.19 -6.37
C SER A 27 9.83 -5.32 -4.99
N SER A 28 10.02 -6.47 -4.34
CA SER A 28 9.63 -6.67 -2.94
C SER A 28 10.09 -5.52 -2.03
N LYS A 29 11.30 -5.01 -2.27
CA LYS A 29 11.87 -3.85 -1.59
C LYS A 29 11.05 -2.56 -1.74
N SER A 30 10.42 -2.35 -2.90
CA SER A 30 9.56 -1.18 -3.12
C SER A 30 8.25 -1.25 -2.34
N ILE A 31 7.67 -2.45 -2.24
CA ILE A 31 6.48 -2.71 -1.42
C ILE A 31 6.81 -2.60 0.06
N GLU A 32 7.91 -3.22 0.52
CA GLU A 32 8.35 -3.12 1.92
C GLU A 32 8.56 -1.65 2.33
N LYS A 33 9.25 -0.87 1.49
CA LYS A 33 9.44 0.57 1.73
C LYS A 33 8.11 1.31 1.76
N TYR A 34 7.15 0.91 0.95
CA TYR A 34 5.82 1.51 0.93
C TYR A 34 5.02 1.18 2.18
N THR A 35 4.94 -0.10 2.56
CA THR A 35 4.32 -0.57 3.82
C THR A 35 4.90 0.16 5.03
N LYS A 36 6.24 0.30 5.08
CA LYS A 36 6.91 1.05 6.16
C LYS A 36 6.52 2.52 6.19
N LYS A 37 6.31 3.17 5.04
CA LYS A 37 5.83 4.56 5.00
C LYS A 37 4.42 4.69 5.58
N ILE A 38 3.52 3.77 5.24
CA ILE A 38 2.16 3.76 5.77
C ILE A 38 2.19 3.57 7.28
N SER A 39 2.91 2.55 7.78
CA SER A 39 3.06 2.30 9.21
C SER A 39 3.61 3.54 9.94
N ASN A 40 4.70 4.12 9.44
CA ASN A 40 5.30 5.31 10.06
C ASN A 40 4.34 6.50 10.11
N LYS A 41 3.54 6.72 9.05
CA LYS A 41 2.55 7.80 9.02
C LYS A 41 1.46 7.56 10.06
N PHE A 42 0.91 6.35 10.11
CA PHE A 42 -0.10 5.98 11.10
C PHE A 42 0.42 6.18 12.52
N THR A 43 1.56 5.54 12.83
CA THR A 43 2.19 5.56 14.15
C THR A 43 2.49 6.98 14.60
N ARG A 44 3.13 7.80 13.75
CA ARG A 44 3.43 9.19 14.10
C ARG A 44 2.17 10.00 14.38
N THR A 45 1.12 9.79 13.58
CA THR A 45 -0.14 10.52 13.75
C THR A 45 -0.80 10.10 15.06
N TYR A 46 -0.93 8.79 15.30
CA TYR A 46 -1.51 8.26 16.51
C TYR A 46 -0.75 8.71 17.77
N CYS A 47 0.57 8.51 17.83
CA CYS A 47 1.39 8.88 18.98
C CYS A 47 1.33 10.40 19.27
N ASN A 48 1.35 11.24 18.23
CA ASN A 48 1.21 12.68 18.43
C ASN A 48 -0.18 13.04 18.98
N THR A 49 -1.22 12.42 18.43
CA THR A 49 -2.60 12.68 18.83
C THR A 49 -2.89 12.22 20.27
N THR A 50 -2.33 11.09 20.70
CA THR A 50 -2.43 10.67 22.11
C THR A 50 -1.65 11.59 23.03
N GLN A 51 -0.49 12.10 22.62
CA GLN A 51 0.27 13.12 23.39
C GLN A 51 -0.50 14.44 23.56
N PHE A 52 -1.39 14.80 22.64
CA PHE A 52 -2.31 15.93 22.79
C PHE A 52 -3.49 15.65 23.74
N GLY A 53 -3.56 14.46 24.35
CA GLY A 53 -4.61 14.10 25.30
C GLY A 53 -5.93 13.70 24.64
N ILE A 54 -5.94 13.40 23.34
CA ILE A 54 -7.13 12.85 22.67
C ILE A 54 -7.36 11.41 23.17
N SER A 55 -8.63 11.03 23.32
CA SER A 55 -8.99 9.67 23.74
C SER A 55 -8.42 8.62 22.77
N TYR A 56 -8.29 7.39 23.26
CA TYR A 56 -7.84 6.25 22.47
C TYR A 56 -8.62 6.12 21.14
N GLU A 57 -9.95 6.15 21.21
CA GLU A 57 -10.84 5.99 20.05
C GLU A 57 -10.70 7.18 19.09
N GLY A 58 -10.57 8.39 19.62
CA GLY A 58 -10.38 9.60 18.82
C GLY A 58 -9.04 9.60 18.10
N ALA A 59 -7.96 9.21 18.79
CA ALA A 59 -6.63 9.10 18.22
C ALA A 59 -6.57 8.02 17.13
N LEU A 60 -7.22 6.88 17.37
CA LEU A 60 -7.35 5.79 16.40
C LEU A 60 -8.09 6.25 15.14
N ALA A 61 -9.29 6.81 15.30
CA ALA A 61 -10.10 7.27 14.17
C ALA A 61 -9.38 8.35 13.36
N PHE A 62 -8.67 9.26 14.04
CA PHE A 62 -7.88 10.30 13.41
C PHE A 62 -6.69 9.74 12.62
N ALA A 63 -5.92 8.83 13.22
CA ALA A 63 -4.79 8.18 12.56
C ALA A 63 -5.22 7.37 11.33
N ILE A 64 -6.31 6.62 11.42
CA ILE A 64 -6.91 5.90 10.28
C ILE A 64 -7.33 6.90 9.20
N GLY A 65 -8.06 7.96 9.58
CA GLY A 65 -8.56 8.97 8.63
C GLY A 65 -7.44 9.66 7.85
N GLU A 66 -6.40 10.11 8.54
CA GLU A 66 -5.23 10.76 7.92
C GLU A 66 -4.42 9.80 7.05
N THR A 67 -4.26 8.55 7.49
CA THR A 67 -3.54 7.53 6.71
C THR A 67 -4.32 7.16 5.45
N ASN A 68 -5.62 6.91 5.56
CA ASN A 68 -6.49 6.63 4.40
C ASN A 68 -6.49 7.80 3.42
N LYS A 69 -6.61 9.03 3.90
CA LYS A 69 -6.58 10.22 3.04
C LYS A 69 -5.28 10.35 2.24
N GLU A 70 -4.14 10.05 2.85
CA GLU A 70 -2.83 10.16 2.19
C GLU A 70 -2.57 9.05 1.17
N PHE A 71 -2.98 7.81 1.48
CA PHE A 71 -2.59 6.63 0.70
C PHE A 71 -3.69 6.02 -0.18
N LYS A 72 -4.94 6.46 -0.07
CA LYS A 72 -6.09 5.91 -0.83
C LYS A 72 -5.82 5.71 -2.32
N ASN A 73 -5.25 6.70 -3.00
CA ASN A 73 -5.11 6.66 -4.46
C ASN A 73 -3.81 6.00 -4.96
N ASN A 74 -3.10 5.25 -4.11
CA ASN A 74 -1.81 4.68 -4.49
C ASN A 74 -1.97 3.31 -5.19
N LYS A 75 -1.36 3.18 -6.37
CA LYS A 75 -1.38 1.94 -7.17
C LYS A 75 -0.71 0.74 -6.48
N LEU A 76 0.09 0.98 -5.44
CA LEU A 76 0.77 -0.07 -4.67
C LEU A 76 -0.15 -0.72 -3.61
N ASN A 77 -1.32 -0.15 -3.32
CA ASN A 77 -2.25 -0.67 -2.30
C ASN A 77 -2.66 -2.12 -2.54
N LYS A 78 -2.89 -2.49 -3.82
CA LYS A 78 -3.21 -3.86 -4.24
C LYS A 78 -2.13 -4.92 -3.94
N PHE A 79 -0.94 -4.49 -3.54
CA PHE A 79 0.19 -5.39 -3.24
C PHE A 79 0.59 -5.35 -1.76
N ILE A 80 -0.14 -4.62 -0.92
CA ILE A 80 0.12 -4.58 0.51
C ILE A 80 -0.34 -5.90 1.13
N ASP A 81 0.54 -6.50 1.93
CA ASP A 81 0.14 -7.50 2.92
C ASP A 81 -0.34 -6.75 4.17
N TYR A 82 -1.66 -6.74 4.37
CA TYR A 82 -2.28 -6.04 5.51
C TYR A 82 -1.94 -6.67 6.85
N SER A 83 -1.62 -7.96 6.91
CA SER A 83 -1.15 -8.61 8.14
C SER A 83 0.20 -8.03 8.56
N LEU A 84 1.14 -7.96 7.61
CA LEU A 84 2.45 -7.35 7.84
C LEU A 84 2.36 -5.85 8.15
N LEU A 85 1.45 -5.13 7.49
CA LEU A 85 1.22 -3.71 7.78
C LEU A 85 0.73 -3.51 9.22
N LYS A 86 -0.27 -4.29 9.66
CA LYS A 86 -0.84 -4.20 11.01
C LYS A 86 0.21 -4.48 12.08
N ASN A 87 1.02 -5.52 11.89
CA ASN A 87 2.13 -5.82 12.81
C ASN A 87 3.17 -4.70 12.83
N SER A 88 3.56 -4.19 11.66
CA SER A 88 4.49 -3.08 11.56
C SER A 88 3.98 -1.80 12.24
N ILE A 89 2.67 -1.59 12.29
CA ILE A 89 2.06 -0.49 13.04
C ILE A 89 2.18 -0.72 14.54
N VAL A 90 1.82 -1.92 15.03
CA VAL A 90 1.95 -2.26 16.46
C VAL A 90 3.39 -2.12 16.94
N ASP A 91 4.34 -2.68 16.20
CA ASP A 91 5.77 -2.51 16.49
C ASP A 91 6.16 -1.03 16.50
N GLY A 92 5.61 -0.23 15.58
CA GLY A 92 5.82 1.20 15.53
C GLY A 92 5.29 1.92 16.78
N LEU A 93 4.10 1.56 17.25
CA LEU A 93 3.48 2.16 18.44
C LEU A 93 4.25 1.80 19.71
N GLU A 94 4.71 0.56 19.82
CA GLU A 94 5.57 0.11 20.92
C GLU A 94 6.87 0.92 20.95
N ASN A 95 7.58 0.99 19.83
CA ASN A 95 8.90 1.62 19.76
C ASN A 95 8.86 3.15 19.87
N ASN A 96 7.81 3.81 19.36
CA ASN A 96 7.76 5.28 19.29
C ASN A 96 6.92 5.93 20.39
N CYS A 97 5.90 5.24 20.93
CA CYS A 97 5.05 5.77 21.99
C CYS A 97 4.80 4.81 23.16
N GLN A 98 5.54 3.70 23.27
CA GLN A 98 5.52 2.80 24.44
C GLN A 98 4.13 2.20 24.72
N ILE A 99 3.37 1.92 23.66
CA ILE A 99 2.06 1.28 23.75
C ILE A 99 2.23 -0.21 23.43
N TYR A 100 2.26 -1.03 24.47
CA TYR A 100 2.58 -2.46 24.36
C TYR A 100 1.36 -3.34 24.05
N ASP A 101 0.17 -2.98 24.54
CA ASP A 101 -1.06 -3.80 24.41
C ASP A 101 -2.04 -3.23 23.38
N PHE A 102 -1.54 -2.78 22.23
CA PHE A 102 -2.41 -2.23 21.19
C PHE A 102 -3.23 -3.36 20.52
N PRO A 103 -4.57 -3.31 20.54
CA PRO A 103 -5.40 -4.36 19.93
C PRO A 103 -5.34 -4.29 18.40
N ILE A 104 -4.71 -5.28 17.76
CA ILE A 104 -4.60 -5.39 16.29
C ILE A 104 -5.96 -5.32 15.59
N ILE A 105 -7.02 -5.85 16.22
CA ILE A 105 -8.40 -5.83 15.72
C ILE A 105 -8.88 -4.39 15.44
N SER A 106 -8.40 -3.40 16.20
CA SER A 106 -8.71 -1.99 15.98
C SER A 106 -8.24 -1.45 14.62
N LEU A 107 -7.35 -2.16 13.92
CA LEU A 107 -6.85 -1.80 12.59
C LEU A 107 -7.64 -2.46 11.44
N GLU A 108 -8.73 -3.16 11.70
CA GLU A 108 -9.56 -3.76 10.64
C GLU A 108 -10.07 -2.72 9.63
N LYS A 109 -10.31 -1.47 10.07
CA LYS A 109 -10.76 -0.38 9.20
C LYS A 109 -9.63 0.28 8.40
N LEU A 110 -8.38 -0.16 8.58
CA LEU A 110 -7.22 0.34 7.84
C LEU A 110 -7.03 -0.49 6.56
N GLU A 111 -7.95 -0.32 5.62
CA GLU A 111 -7.88 -0.91 4.29
C GLU A 111 -8.03 0.19 3.25
N PHE A 112 -7.17 0.14 2.23
CA PHE A 112 -7.17 1.07 1.11
C PHE A 112 -7.78 0.35 -0.09
N ASP A 113 -9.04 0.69 -0.38
CA ASP A 113 -9.73 0.31 -1.63
C ASP A 113 -9.13 1.03 -2.85
#